data_AF-A0A968AL38-F1
#
_entry.id   AF-A0A968AL38-F1
#
_cell.length_a   1.000
_cell.length_b   1.000
_cell.length_c   1.000
_cell.angle_alpha   90.00
_cell.angle_beta   90.00
_cell.angle_gamma   90.00
#
_symmetry.space_group_name_H-M   'P 1'
#
loop_
_entity.id
_entity.type
_entity.pdbx_description
1 polymer ?
#
loop_
_entity_poly.entity_id
_entity_poly.type
_entity_poly.pdbx_seq_one_letter_code
_entity_poly.pdbx_strand_id
1 'polypeptide(L)' 'NNWTCQLCHQRKNELHCHHIVPVWAEPGLAKDELNLTTLCSECHLMVHGKELE' A
#
# COMPACT_ATOMS: atom_id res chain seq x y z
N ASN A 1 10.97 -6.28 5.09
CA ASN A 1 11.10 -5.72 3.72
C ASN A 1 12.36 -4.86 3.50
N ASN A 2 13.26 -4.60 4.48
CA ASN A 2 14.51 -3.82 4.28
C ASN A 2 14.32 -2.45 3.57
N TRP A 3 13.24 -1.74 3.90
CA TRP A 3 12.85 -0.49 3.23
C TRP A 3 12.64 -0.64 1.71
N THR A 4 12.25 -1.83 1.26
CA THR A 4 11.91 -2.14 -0.13
C THR A 4 10.42 -1.98 -0.37
N CYS A 5 10.06 -1.19 -1.38
CA CYS A 5 8.69 -1.03 -1.86
C CYS A 5 8.13 -2.38 -2.33
N GLN A 6 6.91 -2.73 -1.92
CA GLN A 6 6.30 -4.01 -2.29
C GLN A 6 5.77 -4.05 -3.73
N LEU A 7 5.67 -2.91 -4.41
CA LEU A 7 5.25 -2.84 -5.81
C LEU A 7 6.43 -2.81 -6.79
N CYS A 8 7.34 -1.84 -6.65
CA CYS A 8 8.46 -1.68 -7.60
C CYS A 8 9.74 -2.43 -7.20
N HIS A 9 9.75 -3.05 -6.01
CA HIS A 9 10.88 -3.80 -5.46
C HIS A 9 12.19 -3.01 -5.32
N GLN A 10 12.13 -1.67 -5.38
CA GLN A 10 13.27 -0.80 -5.13
C GLN A 10 13.39 -0.46 -3.64
N ARG A 11 14.63 -0.39 -3.15
CA ARG A 11 14.92 0.16 -1.82
C ARG A 11 14.72 1.67 -1.84
N LYS A 12 14.06 2.19 -0.81
CA LYS A 12 13.73 3.62 -0.68
C LYS A 12 14.07 4.09 0.74
N ASN A 13 14.11 5.40 0.92
CA ASN A 13 14.39 6.01 2.24
C ASN A 13 13.10 6.26 3.05
N GLU A 14 11.94 6.11 2.40
CA GLU A 14 10.63 6.31 2.99
C GLU A 14 9.64 5.33 2.35
N LEU A 15 8.73 4.80 3.17
CA LEU A 15 7.62 3.95 2.75
C LEU A 15 6.34 4.41 3.46
N HIS A 16 5.23 4.32 2.75
CA HIS A 16 3.88 4.59 3.21
C HIS A 16 3.14 3.27 3.39
N CYS A 17 2.31 3.22 4.43
CA CYS A 17 1.34 2.14 4.60
C CYS A 17 0.19 2.35 3.61
N HIS A 18 -0.22 1.28 2.93
CA HIS A 18 -1.29 1.29 1.95
C HIS A 18 -2.25 0.13 2.21
N HIS A 19 -3.55 0.41 2.19
CA HIS A 19 -4.58 -0.63 2.25
C HIS A 19 -4.71 -1.33 0.91
N ILE A 20 -4.58 -2.66 0.86
CA ILE A 20 -4.71 -3.47 -0.36
C ILE A 20 -6.17 -3.43 -0.85
N VAL A 21 -7.10 -3.75 0.04
CA VAL A 21 -8.53 -3.49 -0.15
C VAL A 21 -8.83 -2.14 0.53
N PRO A 22 -9.32 -1.14 -0.21
CA PRO A 22 -9.48 0.19 0.34
C PRO A 22 -10.60 0.23 1.38
N VAL A 23 -10.44 1.11 2.37
CA VAL A 23 -11.37 1.23 3.51
C VAL A 23 -12.81 1.50 3.09
N TRP A 24 -13.02 2.24 1.99
CA TRP A 24 -14.37 2.51 1.49
C TRP A 24 -15.08 1.28 0.92
N ALA A 25 -14.31 0.29 0.43
CA ALA A 25 -14.86 -0.94 -0.13
C ALA A 25 -15.20 -1.93 0.98
N GLU A 26 -14.27 -2.15 1.92
CA GLU A 26 -14.45 -3.08 3.04
C GLU A 26 -13.95 -2.47 4.36
N PRO A 27 -14.80 -1.69 5.06
CA PRO A 27 -14.42 -1.01 6.30
C PRO A 27 -13.93 -1.96 7.41
N GLY A 28 -14.40 -3.21 7.39
CA GLY A 28 -13.98 -4.24 8.35
C GLY A 28 -12.49 -4.59 8.28
N LEU A 29 -11.85 -4.39 7.13
CA LEU A 29 -10.43 -4.68 6.91
C LEU A 29 -9.50 -3.50 7.21
N ALA A 30 -10.04 -2.35 7.65
CA ALA A 30 -9.27 -1.12 7.83
C ALA A 30 -8.11 -1.24 8.84
N LYS A 31 -8.23 -2.18 9.79
CA LYS A 31 -7.21 -2.46 10.83
C LYS A 31 -6.58 -3.85 10.68
N ASP A 32 -6.91 -4.58 9.62
CA ASP A 32 -6.32 -5.89 9.38
C ASP A 32 -4.89 -5.68 8.85
N GLU A 33 -3.89 -6.14 9.60
CA GLU A 33 -2.48 -6.05 9.21
C GLU A 33 -2.19 -6.80 7.91
N LEU A 34 -2.95 -7.85 7.60
CA LEU A 34 -2.83 -8.60 6.35
C LEU A 34 -3.38 -7.83 5.15
N ASN A 35 -4.21 -6.81 5.39
CA ASN A 35 -4.71 -5.90 4.37
C ASN A 35 -3.80 -4.66 4.17
N LEU A 36 -2.62 -4.64 4.79
CA LEU A 36 -1.67 -3.54 4.67
C LEU A 36 -0.44 -3.97 3.88
N THR A 37 0.04 -3.08 3.02
CA THR A 37 1.33 -3.22 2.32
C THR A 37 2.13 -1.93 2.41
N THR A 38 3.42 -1.99 2.13
CA THR A 38 4.31 -0.82 2.18
C THR A 38 4.75 -0.41 0.78
N LEU A 39 4.44 0.82 0.39
CA LEU A 39 4.76 1.37 -0.93
C LEU A 39 5.63 2.62 -0.81
N CYS A 40 6.47 2.90 -1.79
CA CYS A 40 7.13 4.20 -1.88
C CYS A 40 6.16 5.27 -2.37
N SER A 41 6.45 6.55 -2.16
CA SER A 41 5.54 7.66 -2.50
C SER A 41 5.07 7.63 -3.97
N GLU A 42 5.97 7.33 -4.91
CA GLU A 42 5.65 7.18 -6.34
C GLU A 42 4.62 6.07 -6.60
N CYS A 43 4.87 4.87 -6.06
CA CYS A 43 3.96 3.73 -6.19
C CYS A 43 2.64 3.96 -5.46
N HIS A 44 2.68 4.57 -4.28
CA HIS A 44 1.49 4.87 -3.48
C HIS A 44 0.54 5.80 -4.23
N LEU A 45 1.06 6.88 -4.83
CA LEU A 45 0.27 7.81 -5.64
C LEU A 45 -0.26 7.17 -6.92
N MET A 46 0.48 6.22 -7.50
CA MET A 46 0.08 5.53 -8.73
C MET A 46 -1.16 4.65 -8.54
N VAL A 47 -1.24 3.94 -7.40
CA VAL A 47 -2.33 3.00 -7.11
C VAL A 47 -3.51 3.64 -6.37
N HIS A 48 -3.31 4.82 -5.79
CA HIS A 48 -4.35 5.50 -5.02
C HIS A 48 -5.62 5.77 -5.87
N GLY A 49 -6.74 5.21 -5.46
CA GLY A 49 -8.03 5.30 -6.17
C GLY A 49 -8.19 4.28 -7.31
N LYS A 50 -7.24 3.36 -7.47
CA LYS A 50 -7.23 2.28 -8.48
C LYS A 50 -7.02 0.91 -7.85
N GLU A 51 -7.28 0.77 -6.55
CA GLU A 51 -6.96 -0.42 -5.78
C GLU A 51 -7.74 -1.67 -6.26
N LEU A 52 -8.87 -1.46 -6.95
CA LEU A 52 -9.74 -2.51 -7.46
C LEU A 52 -9.76 -2.61 -9.00
N GLU A 53 -8.86 -1.91 -9.70
CA GLU A 53 -8.65 -2.05 -11.16
C GLU A 53 -7.75 -3.25 -11.48
#